data_AF-A0A936JFE6-F1
#
_entry.id   AF-A0A936JFE6-F1
#
_cell.length_a   1.000
_cell.length_b   1.000
_cell.length_c   1.000
_cell.angle_alpha   90.00
_cell.angle_beta   90.00
_cell.angle_gamma   90.00
#
_symmetry.space_group_name_H-M   'P 1'
#
loop_
_entity.id
_entity.type
_entity.pdbx_description
1 polymer ?
#
loop_
_entity_poly.entity_id
_entity_poly.type
_entity_poly.pdbx_seq_one_letter_code
_entity_poly.pdbx_strand_id
1 'polypeptide(L)'
;MQDGETTNGETLSEQTNTTNGVAGVKVILYNASTNQSIGYTTTDAMGDYVFTDLTPGNYYVQFDLSTLPGGYMPTGTNTDGGPNNTGESDAYGFDGKTPFVSITAGQQNYSLDMGIIINPLPVELTLFEVWQRL
;
A
#
# COMPACT_ATOMS: atom_id res chain seq x y z
N MET A 1 22.19 -15.05 40.37
CA MET A 1 20.90 -15.62 39.91
C MET A 1 20.17 -14.45 39.29
N GLN A 2 20.03 -14.49 37.97
CA GLN A 2 19.52 -13.37 37.17
C GLN A 2 18.03 -13.19 37.46
N ASP A 3 17.65 -11.95 37.71
CA ASP A 3 16.28 -11.48 37.89
C ASP A 3 15.49 -11.66 36.59
N GLY A 4 14.32 -12.28 36.74
CA GLY A 4 13.43 -12.66 35.64
C GLY A 4 12.82 -11.44 34.97
N GLU A 5 13.17 -11.25 33.72
CA GLU A 5 12.53 -10.32 32.80
C GLU A 5 11.17 -10.92 32.39
N THR A 6 10.08 -10.41 32.95
CA THR A 6 8.73 -10.63 32.38
C THR A 6 8.52 -9.60 31.28
N THR A 7 9.08 -9.86 30.10
CA THR A 7 8.71 -9.10 28.91
C THR A 7 7.32 -9.57 28.52
N ASN A 8 6.32 -8.70 28.71
CA ASN A 8 5.01 -8.86 28.11
C ASN A 8 5.20 -8.88 26.59
N GLY A 9 5.42 -10.08 26.05
CA GLY A 9 5.77 -10.37 24.68
C GLY A 9 4.60 -10.20 23.72
N GLU A 10 3.89 -9.10 23.81
CA GLU A 10 3.10 -8.60 22.70
C GLU A 10 3.93 -7.55 21.97
N THR A 11 5.05 -8.02 21.42
CA THR A 11 5.53 -7.40 20.19
C THR A 11 4.53 -7.83 19.12
N LEU A 12 3.44 -7.08 18.97
CA LEU A 12 2.71 -7.05 17.71
C LEU A 12 3.58 -6.32 16.68
N SER A 13 4.77 -6.87 16.41
CA SER A 13 5.42 -6.71 15.13
C SER A 13 4.73 -7.65 14.15
N GLU A 14 3.42 -7.48 13.98
CA GLU A 14 2.77 -7.80 12.72
C GLU A 14 3.02 -6.62 11.75
N GLN A 15 4.28 -6.22 11.64
CA GLN A 15 4.80 -5.88 10.33
C GLN A 15 4.90 -7.22 9.59
N THR A 16 3.74 -7.76 9.20
CA THR A 16 3.67 -8.93 8.34
C THR A 16 4.38 -8.53 7.07
N ASN A 17 5.55 -9.13 6.84
CA ASN A 17 6.46 -8.87 5.75
C ASN A 17 5.73 -8.56 4.43
N THR A 18 5.56 -7.29 4.10
CA THR A 18 5.32 -6.82 2.72
C THR A 18 6.64 -6.77 1.93
N THR A 19 7.65 -7.53 2.36
CA THR A 19 8.96 -7.59 1.70
C THR A 19 8.90 -8.18 0.29
N ASN A 20 7.74 -8.70 -0.12
CA ASN A 20 7.46 -9.10 -1.49
C ASN A 20 6.36 -8.17 -2.02
N GLY A 21 6.63 -7.45 -3.10
CA GLY A 21 5.60 -6.62 -3.72
C GLY A 21 4.44 -7.46 -4.27
N VAL A 22 3.35 -6.78 -4.59
CA VAL A 22 2.05 -7.40 -4.80
C VAL A 22 1.73 -7.42 -6.28
N ALA A 23 1.61 -8.61 -6.86
CA ALA A 23 1.32 -8.78 -8.27
C ALA A 23 -0.16 -8.58 -8.62
N GLY A 24 -0.41 -8.14 -9.84
CA GLY A 24 -1.74 -8.09 -10.44
C GLY A 24 -2.61 -6.90 -10.04
N VAL A 25 -2.07 -5.95 -9.26
CA VAL A 25 -2.77 -4.70 -8.95
C VAL A 25 -2.76 -3.82 -10.19
N LYS A 26 -3.93 -3.42 -10.65
CA LYS A 26 -4.07 -2.53 -11.80
C LYS A 26 -3.75 -1.10 -11.40
N VAL A 27 -2.86 -0.48 -12.15
CA VAL A 27 -2.42 0.91 -11.97
C VAL A 27 -2.82 1.71 -13.20
N ILE A 28 -3.57 2.78 -13.01
CA ILE A 28 -4.11 3.62 -14.09
C ILE A 28 -3.35 4.94 -14.10
N LEU A 29 -2.82 5.35 -15.25
CA LEU A 29 -2.13 6.63 -15.42
C LEU A 29 -3.10 7.71 -15.89
N TYR A 30 -3.03 8.87 -15.26
CA TYR A 30 -3.82 10.04 -15.61
C TYR A 30 -2.93 11.23 -16.00
N ASN A 31 -3.36 11.98 -17.01
CA ASN A 31 -2.87 13.33 -17.24
C ASN A 31 -3.49 14.26 -16.20
N ALA A 32 -2.67 14.86 -15.33
CA ALA A 32 -3.16 15.67 -14.22
C ALA A 32 -3.78 17.01 -14.66
N SER A 33 -3.46 17.50 -15.86
CA SER A 33 -4.04 18.73 -16.40
C SER A 33 -5.44 18.55 -16.97
N THR A 34 -5.69 17.41 -17.63
CA THR A 34 -7.02 17.13 -18.23
C THR A 34 -7.88 16.21 -17.37
N ASN A 35 -7.29 15.58 -16.35
CA ASN A 35 -7.89 14.55 -15.52
C ASN A 35 -8.40 13.33 -16.33
N GLN A 36 -7.79 13.08 -17.49
CA GLN A 36 -8.14 11.94 -18.35
C GLN A 36 -7.16 10.79 -18.13
N SER A 37 -7.69 9.56 -18.12
CA SER A 37 -6.86 8.37 -18.16
C SER A 37 -6.19 8.26 -19.54
N ILE A 38 -4.91 7.94 -19.53
CA ILE A 38 -4.09 7.82 -20.75
C ILE A 38 -3.47 6.43 -20.91
N GLY A 39 -3.64 5.55 -19.91
CA GLY A 39 -3.20 4.17 -19.98
C GLY A 39 -3.38 3.46 -18.64
N TYR A 40 -3.11 2.15 -18.64
CA TYR A 40 -2.98 1.37 -17.41
C TYR A 40 -1.94 0.28 -17.60
N THR A 41 -1.43 -0.23 -16.49
CA THR A 41 -0.58 -1.41 -16.40
C THR A 41 -1.00 -2.24 -15.18
N THR A 42 -0.33 -3.35 -14.94
CA THR A 42 -0.50 -4.18 -13.74
C THR A 42 0.84 -4.40 -13.08
N THR A 43 0.87 -4.38 -11.75
CA THR A 43 2.07 -4.73 -10.99
C THR A 43 2.52 -6.16 -11.30
N ASP A 44 3.83 -6.37 -11.39
CA ASP A 44 4.43 -7.66 -11.67
C ASP A 44 4.65 -8.51 -10.40
N ALA A 45 5.35 -9.64 -10.53
CA ALA A 45 5.62 -10.55 -9.41
C ALA A 45 6.42 -9.91 -8.26
N MET A 46 7.13 -8.81 -8.52
CA MET A 46 7.89 -8.04 -7.55
C MET A 46 7.11 -6.82 -7.05
N GLY A 47 5.88 -6.59 -7.54
CA GLY A 47 5.07 -5.42 -7.25
C GLY A 47 5.39 -4.20 -8.13
N ASP A 48 6.34 -4.34 -9.06
CA ASP A 48 6.80 -3.24 -9.88
C ASP A 48 5.84 -2.96 -11.04
N TYR A 49 5.75 -1.71 -11.45
CA TYR A 49 4.99 -1.28 -12.62
C TYR A 49 5.72 -0.16 -13.36
N VAL A 50 5.47 -0.03 -14.66
CA VAL A 50 6.13 0.99 -15.49
C VAL A 50 5.20 1.57 -16.55
N PHE A 51 5.34 2.89 -16.76
CA PHE A 51 4.82 3.60 -17.91
C PHE A 51 6.00 4.23 -18.66
N THR A 52 6.15 3.95 -19.95
CA THR A 52 7.23 4.51 -20.78
C THR A 52 6.68 5.51 -21.80
N ASP A 53 7.60 6.23 -22.46
CA ASP A 53 7.31 7.12 -23.59
C ASP A 53 6.29 8.23 -23.26
N LEU A 54 6.29 8.71 -22.02
CA LEU A 54 5.45 9.81 -21.59
C LEU A 54 5.93 11.13 -22.19
N THR A 55 5.00 11.90 -22.75
CA THR A 55 5.26 13.30 -23.10
C THR A 55 5.55 14.10 -21.82
N PRO A 56 6.39 15.15 -21.86
CA PRO A 56 6.57 16.02 -20.69
C PRO A 56 5.23 16.59 -20.21
N GLY A 57 4.99 16.57 -18.90
CA GLY A 57 3.70 16.96 -18.33
C GLY A 57 3.55 16.59 -16.85
N ASN A 58 2.35 16.84 -16.31
CA ASN A 58 1.99 16.47 -14.94
C ASN A 58 1.11 15.22 -14.95
N TYR A 59 1.42 14.28 -14.08
CA TYR A 59 0.77 12.97 -14.02
C TYR A 59 0.45 12.58 -12.59
N TYR A 60 -0.52 11.69 -12.44
CA TYR A 60 -0.73 10.90 -11.22
C TYR A 60 -1.17 9.50 -11.61
N VAL A 61 -1.04 8.56 -10.68
CA VAL A 61 -1.59 7.21 -10.86
C VAL A 61 -2.73 6.96 -9.91
N GLN A 62 -3.62 6.05 -10.30
CA GLN A 62 -4.63 5.48 -9.43
C GLN A 62 -4.45 3.97 -9.37
N PHE A 63 -4.24 3.43 -8.18
CA PHE A 63 -4.31 2.01 -7.92
C PHE A 63 -5.78 1.59 -7.81
N ASP A 64 -6.19 0.63 -8.63
CA ASP A 64 -7.54 0.10 -8.64
C ASP A 64 -7.73 -0.84 -7.44
N LEU A 65 -8.31 -0.33 -6.37
CA LEU A 65 -8.49 -1.09 -5.12
C LEU A 65 -9.34 -2.35 -5.29
N SER A 66 -10.14 -2.45 -6.37
CA SER A 66 -10.91 -3.66 -6.68
C SER A 66 -10.04 -4.82 -7.18
N THR A 67 -8.79 -4.53 -7.56
CA THR A 67 -7.81 -5.52 -8.04
C THR A 67 -6.82 -5.95 -6.96
N LEU A 68 -6.98 -5.47 -5.73
CA LEU A 68 -6.20 -5.96 -4.60
C LEU A 68 -6.51 -7.45 -4.37
N PRO A 69 -5.51 -8.25 -3.96
CA PRO A 69 -5.77 -9.60 -3.49
C PRO A 69 -6.79 -9.61 -2.35
N GLY A 70 -7.62 -10.66 -2.29
CA GLY A 70 -8.66 -10.77 -1.28
C GLY A 70 -8.07 -10.69 0.14
N GLY A 71 -8.74 -9.91 1.00
CA GLY A 71 -8.29 -9.71 2.38
C GLY A 71 -7.24 -8.61 2.54
N TYR A 72 -6.86 -7.88 1.50
CA TYR A 72 -6.00 -6.71 1.61
C TYR A 72 -6.80 -5.39 1.54
N MET A 73 -6.26 -4.37 2.20
CA MET A 73 -6.75 -2.99 2.17
C MET A 73 -5.57 -2.02 2.08
N PRO A 74 -5.73 -0.82 1.48
CA PRO A 74 -4.68 0.19 1.47
C PRO A 74 -4.34 0.61 2.91
N THR A 75 -3.06 0.88 3.18
CA THR A 75 -2.59 1.30 4.50
C THR A 75 -3.07 2.70 4.91
N GLY A 76 -3.71 3.44 4.00
CA GLY A 76 -3.99 4.87 4.15
C GLY A 76 -2.70 5.70 4.06
N THR A 77 -2.83 7.00 3.77
CA THR A 77 -1.68 7.92 3.77
C THR A 77 -1.30 8.30 5.19
N ASN A 78 0.00 8.28 5.50
CA ASN A 78 0.54 9.16 6.52
C ASN A 78 0.34 10.61 6.06
N THR A 79 -0.26 11.43 6.92
CA THR A 79 -0.50 12.87 6.78
C THR A 79 0.76 13.76 6.66
N ASP A 80 1.98 13.20 6.62
CA ASP A 80 3.24 13.97 6.57
C ASP A 80 3.69 14.43 5.16
N GLY A 81 2.97 14.06 4.09
CA GLY A 81 2.94 14.83 2.83
C GLY A 81 4.28 15.09 2.12
N GLY A 82 5.30 14.24 2.31
CA GLY A 82 6.63 14.41 1.70
C GLY A 82 6.88 13.40 0.56
N PRO A 83 7.30 13.83 -0.64
CA PRO A 83 7.52 12.95 -1.81
C PRO A 83 8.79 12.09 -1.73
N ASN A 84 9.31 11.79 -0.54
CA ASN A 84 10.61 11.14 -0.35
C ASN A 84 10.72 10.31 0.94
N ASN A 85 9.69 9.54 1.30
CA ASN A 85 9.80 8.48 2.30
C ASN A 85 9.74 7.12 1.60
N THR A 86 10.90 6.50 1.43
CA THR A 86 11.09 5.22 0.72
C THR A 86 10.52 4.02 1.47
N GLY A 87 9.23 4.03 1.80
CA GLY A 87 8.57 2.95 2.52
C GLY A 87 7.13 3.23 2.97
N GLU A 88 6.50 4.32 2.54
CA GLU A 88 5.15 4.70 2.95
C GLU A 88 4.28 4.98 1.73
N SER A 89 3.00 4.64 1.79
CA SER A 89 2.05 4.77 0.67
C SER A 89 1.88 6.21 0.17
N ASP A 90 2.19 6.48 -1.10
CA ASP A 90 1.87 7.75 -1.76
C ASP A 90 0.38 7.91 -2.09
N ALA A 91 -0.34 6.80 -2.28
CA ALA A 91 -1.75 6.82 -2.65
C ALA A 91 -2.64 7.35 -1.50
N TYR A 92 -3.32 8.48 -1.74
CA TYR A 92 -4.28 9.14 -0.87
C TYR A 92 -5.49 8.26 -0.52
N GLY A 93 -5.74 8.13 0.79
CA GLY A 93 -6.99 7.61 1.35
C GLY A 93 -7.44 6.25 0.79
N PHE A 94 -8.75 6.09 0.65
CA PHE A 94 -9.40 4.88 0.14
C PHE A 94 -9.80 4.99 -1.35
N ASP A 95 -9.26 5.96 -2.10
CA ASP A 95 -9.53 6.09 -3.55
C ASP A 95 -8.35 5.69 -4.44
N GLY A 96 -7.19 5.41 -3.83
CA GLY A 96 -6.01 4.84 -4.49
C GLY A 96 -5.22 5.82 -5.35
N LYS A 97 -5.46 7.13 -5.28
CA LYS A 97 -4.78 8.13 -6.13
C LYS A 97 -3.53 8.69 -5.49
N THR A 98 -2.46 8.85 -6.26
CA THR A 98 -1.23 9.51 -5.77
C THR A 98 -1.26 11.03 -5.93
N PRO A 99 -0.33 11.76 -5.28
CA PRO A 99 0.01 13.12 -5.64
C PRO A 99 0.46 13.26 -7.09
N PHE A 100 0.49 14.52 -7.54
CA PHE A 100 0.96 14.87 -8.87
C PHE A 100 2.49 14.84 -8.94
N VAL A 101 3.01 14.29 -10.02
CA VAL A 101 4.43 14.36 -10.38
C VAL A 101 4.60 15.09 -11.70
N SER A 102 5.62 15.94 -11.78
CA SER A 102 6.03 16.59 -13.02
C SER A 102 7.14 15.77 -13.68
N ILE A 103 6.92 15.39 -14.93
CA ILE A 103 7.87 14.64 -15.76
C ILE A 103 8.39 15.55 -16.87
N THR A 104 9.70 15.68 -16.96
CA THR A 104 10.40 16.37 -18.06
C THR A 104 11.00 15.36 -19.03
N ALA A 105 11.40 15.81 -20.24
CA ALA A 105 11.92 14.90 -21.27
C ALA A 105 13.18 14.17 -20.77
N GLY A 106 13.15 12.84 -20.83
CA GLY A 106 14.25 11.98 -20.36
C GLY A 106 14.32 11.76 -18.85
N GLN A 107 13.38 12.32 -18.07
CA GLN A 107 13.31 12.11 -16.62
C GLN A 107 12.63 10.77 -16.30
N GLN A 108 13.15 10.08 -15.28
CA GLN A 108 12.49 8.94 -14.66
C GLN A 108 11.97 9.35 -13.28
N ASN A 109 10.83 8.79 -12.88
CA ASN A 109 10.26 8.93 -11.54
C ASN A 109 9.83 7.54 -11.06
N TYR A 110 10.27 7.19 -9.84
CA TYR A 110 10.00 5.91 -9.18
C TYR A 110 9.41 6.13 -7.78
N SER A 111 8.85 7.31 -7.53
CA SER A 111 8.42 7.78 -6.22
C SER A 111 6.90 7.71 -6.06
N LEU A 112 6.22 6.83 -6.81
CA LEU A 112 4.78 6.64 -6.71
C LEU A 112 4.56 5.19 -6.33
N ASP A 113 4.04 4.97 -5.13
CA ASP A 113 3.69 3.64 -4.65
C ASP A 113 2.37 3.62 -3.86
N MET A 114 1.97 2.42 -3.44
CA MET A 114 0.86 2.23 -2.51
C MET A 114 1.14 1.06 -1.59
N GLY A 115 1.09 1.34 -0.29
CA GLY A 115 1.14 0.33 0.76
C GLY A 115 -0.21 -0.36 0.94
N ILE A 116 -0.18 -1.67 1.23
CA ILE A 116 -1.37 -2.44 1.61
C ILE A 116 -1.10 -3.26 2.87
N ILE A 117 -2.14 -3.48 3.66
CA ILE A 117 -2.16 -4.35 4.84
C ILE A 117 -3.20 -5.46 4.64
N ILE A 118 -3.00 -6.59 5.30
CA ILE A 118 -4.07 -7.57 5.46
C ILE A 118 -5.13 -6.93 6.35
N ASN A 119 -6.38 -6.94 5.91
CA ASN A 119 -7.53 -6.54 6.71
C ASN A 119 -7.54 -7.42 7.98
N PRO A 120 -7.27 -6.85 9.17
CA PRO A 120 -7.24 -7.65 10.37
C PRO A 120 -8.65 -8.20 10.58
N LEU A 121 -8.80 -9.53 10.51
CA LEU A 121 -10.03 -10.16 10.97
C LEU A 121 -10.25 -9.71 12.43
N PRO A 122 -11.49 -9.42 12.86
CA PRO A 122 -11.77 -9.27 14.27
C PRO A 122 -11.28 -10.54 14.96
N VAL A 123 -10.31 -10.42 15.87
CA VAL A 123 -9.85 -11.54 16.68
C VAL A 123 -10.96 -11.83 17.70
N GLU A 124 -11.99 -12.55 17.28
CA GLU A 124 -13.02 -13.06 18.18
C GLU A 124 -12.37 -14.18 19.01
N LEU A 125 -12.02 -13.88 20.25
CA LEU A 125 -11.70 -14.89 21.26
C LEU A 125 -12.97 -15.68 21.59
N THR A 126 -13.35 -16.66 20.77
CA THR A 126 -14.36 -17.64 21.18
C THR A 126 -13.69 -18.72 22.02
N LEU A 127 -13.51 -18.46 23.31
CA LEU A 127 -13.25 -19.53 24.28
C LEU A 127 -14.16 -19.35 25.49
N PHE A 128 -15.42 -19.75 25.31
CA PHE A 128 -16.33 -19.98 26.43
C PHE A 128 -16.26 -21.44 26.83
N GLU A 129 -15.40 -21.77 27.80
CA GLU A 129 -15.61 -22.98 28.60
C GLU A 129 -16.34 -22.60 29.89
N VAL A 130 -17.61 -23.01 29.98
CA VAL A 130 -18.38 -23.03 31.24
C VAL A 130 -18.37 -24.47 31.74
N TRP A 131 -17.62 -24.75 32.80
CA TRP A 131 -17.72 -26.03 33.51
C TRP A 131 -18.76 -25.93 34.64
N GLN A 132 -19.65 -26.92 34.76
CA GLN A 132 -20.53 -27.04 35.92
C GLN A 132 -19.76 -27.62 37.11
N ARG A 133 -19.82 -26.95 38.26
CA ARG A 133 -19.40 -27.52 39.53
C ARG A 133 -20.56 -28.36 40.07
N LEU A 134 -20.33 -29.66 40.29
CA LEU A 134 -21.18 -30.50 41.16
C LEU A 134 -21.01 -30.07 42.62
#